data_AF-A0A846MN99-F1
#
_entry.id   AF-A0A846MN99-F1
#
_cell.length_a   1.000
_cell.length_b   1.000
_cell.length_c   1.000
_cell.angle_alpha   90.00
_cell.angle_beta   90.00
_cell.angle_gamma   90.00
#
_symmetry.space_group_name_H-M   'P 1'
#
loop_
_entity.id
_entity.type
_entity.pdbx_description
1 polymer ?
#
loop_
_entity_poly.entity_id
_entity_poly.type
_entity_poly.pdbx_seq_one_letter_code
_entity_poly.pdbx_strand_id
1 'polypeptide(L)' 'MEIQSLVSWCSEHLSPMAWQRVATELSPYFQKKYGWSIAALFKPQANMHLDDEDLIHINEVLQSLYGQTVEG' A
#
# COMPACT_ATOMS: atom_id res chain seq x y z
N MET A 1 -11.66 11.77 7.75
CA MET A 1 -11.29 10.35 7.61
C MET A 1 -12.20 9.74 6.58
N GLU A 2 -11.72 9.66 5.35
CA GLU A 2 -12.35 8.84 4.32
C GLU A 2 -11.75 7.44 4.42
N ILE A 3 -12.59 6.46 4.71
CA ILE A 3 -12.17 5.06 4.82
C ILE A 3 -12.24 4.47 3.41
N GLN A 4 -11.10 4.20 2.78
CA GLN A 4 -11.03 3.64 1.44
C GLN A 4 -10.79 2.13 1.49
N SER A 5 -11.40 1.35 0.59
CA SER A 5 -11.06 -0.08 0.49
C SER A 5 -9.67 -0.24 -0.10
N LEU A 6 -8.79 -1.00 0.57
CA LEU A 6 -7.45 -1.29 0.08
C LEU A 6 -7.50 -1.99 -1.29
N VAL A 7 -8.47 -2.88 -1.49
CA VAL A 7 -8.64 -3.60 -2.77
C VAL A 7 -8.98 -2.65 -3.91
N SER A 8 -9.96 -1.77 -3.71
CA SER A 8 -10.37 -0.79 -4.72
C SER A 8 -9.24 0.17 -5.03
N TRP A 9 -8.61 0.74 -4.00
CA TRP A 9 -7.52 1.70 -4.17
C TRP A 9 -6.36 1.09 -4.97
N CYS A 10 -5.89 -0.10 -4.57
CA CYS A 10 -4.82 -0.80 -5.28
C CYS A 10 -5.19 -1.09 -6.74
N SER A 11 -6.43 -1.52 -7.01
CA SER A 11 -6.87 -1.86 -8.37
C SER A 11 -6.96 -0.63 -9.30
N GLU A 12 -7.23 0.54 -8.74
CA GLU A 12 -7.35 1.80 -9.48
C GLU A 12 -5.98 2.48 -9.70
N HIS A 13 -5.06 2.35 -8.74
CA HIS A 13 -3.83 3.15 -8.74
C HIS A 13 -2.57 2.36 -9.11
N LEU A 14 -2.55 1.03 -8.90
CA LEU A 14 -1.35 0.22 -9.02
C LEU A 14 -1.58 -1.07 -9.81
N SER A 15 -0.55 -1.50 -10.55
CA SER A 15 -0.52 -2.89 -11.05
C SER A 15 -0.28 -3.86 -9.88
N PRO A 16 -0.72 -5.14 -9.99
CA PRO A 16 -0.48 -6.13 -8.94
C PRO A 16 0.99 -6.28 -8.54
N MET A 17 1.91 -6.19 -9.50
CA MET A 17 3.36 -6.25 -9.21
C MET A 17 3.85 -5.00 -8.48
N ALA A 18 3.35 -3.81 -8.84
CA ALA A 18 3.72 -2.59 -8.16
C ALA A 18 3.26 -2.61 -6.70
N TRP A 19 2.03 -3.08 -6.46
CA TRP A 19 1.50 -3.27 -5.11
C TRP A 19 2.31 -4.27 -4.30
N GLN A 20 2.72 -5.42 -4.86
CA GLN A 20 3.53 -6.39 -4.11
C GLN A 20 4.85 -5.80 -3.59
N ARG A 21 5.49 -4.93 -4.37
CA ARG A 21 6.71 -4.21 -3.93
C ARG A 21 6.40 -3.25 -2.79
N VAL A 22 5.37 -2.43 -2.96
CA VAL A 22 4.91 -1.47 -1.93
C VAL A 22 4.50 -2.19 -0.64
N ALA A 23 3.74 -3.27 -0.74
CA ALA A 23 3.29 -4.09 0.38
C ALA A 23 4.44 -4.79 1.11
N THR A 24 5.54 -5.10 0.42
CA THR A 24 6.74 -5.67 1.07
C THR A 24 7.38 -4.64 2.00
N GLU A 25 7.55 -3.40 1.54
CA GLU A 25 8.09 -2.30 2.34
C GLU A 25 7.14 -1.88 3.48
N LEU A 26 5.83 -1.86 3.21
CA LEU A 26 4.81 -1.48 4.20
C LEU A 26 4.39 -2.62 5.14
N SER A 27 4.86 -3.84 4.93
CA SER A 27 4.49 -4.99 5.77
C SER A 27 4.71 -4.73 7.26
N PRO A 28 5.84 -4.15 7.73
CA PRO A 28 6.04 -3.88 9.15
C PRO A 28 5.05 -2.85 9.71
N TYR A 29 4.71 -1.83 8.91
CA TYR A 29 3.76 -0.78 9.29
C TYR A 29 2.35 -1.35 9.47
N PHE A 30 1.82 -2.04 8.44
CA PHE A 30 0.48 -2.62 8.47
C PHE A 30 0.36 -3.77 9.48
N GLN A 31 1.43 -4.54 9.70
CA GLN A 31 1.46 -5.56 10.75
C GLN A 31 1.34 -4.92 12.14
N LYS A 32 2.03 -3.80 12.38
CA LYS A 32 1.97 -3.10 13.66
C LYS A 32 0.61 -2.44 13.91
N LYS A 33 0.02 -1.81 12.89
CA LYS A 33 -1.24 -1.05 13.01
C LYS A 33 -2.48 -1.94 13.03
N TYR A 34 -2.55 -2.92 12.13
CA TYR A 34 -3.75 -3.75 11.93
C TYR A 34 -3.53 -5.25 12.16
N GLY A 35 -2.29 -5.70 12.41
CA GLY A 35 -1.97 -7.12 12.53
C GLY A 35 -1.98 -7.87 11.19
N TRP A 36 -1.97 -7.16 10.05
CA TRP A 36 -2.01 -7.79 8.74
C TRP A 36 -0.67 -8.44 8.39
N SER A 37 -0.73 -9.68 7.92
CA SER A 37 0.44 -10.37 7.40
C SER A 37 0.76 -9.90 5.97
N ILE A 38 2.02 -10.07 5.56
CA ILE A 38 2.41 -9.81 4.16
C ILE A 38 1.58 -10.60 3.15
N ALA A 39 1.17 -11.83 3.50
CA ALA A 39 0.29 -12.64 2.66
C ALA A 39 -1.12 -12.04 2.53
N ALA A 40 -1.64 -11.44 3.61
CA ALA A 40 -2.92 -10.71 3.56
C ALA A 40 -2.80 -9.43 2.72
N LEU A 41 -1.67 -8.73 2.79
CA LEU A 41 -1.42 -7.57 1.94
C LEU A 41 -1.32 -7.96 0.46
N PHE A 42 -0.68 -9.07 0.11
CA PHE A 42 -0.58 -9.54 -1.26
C PHE A 42 -1.91 -10.00 -1.85
N LYS A 43 -2.86 -10.38 -1.00
CA LYS A 43 -4.23 -10.73 -1.38
C LYS A 43 -5.21 -9.99 -0.47
N PRO A 44 -5.37 -8.67 -0.68
CA PRO A 44 -6.18 -7.86 0.21
C PRO A 44 -7.65 -8.31 0.17
N GLN A 45 -8.28 -8.30 1.33
CA GLN A 45 -9.68 -8.68 1.52
C GLN A 45 -10.58 -7.44 1.50
N ALA A 46 -11.86 -7.63 1.19
CA ALA A 46 -12.82 -6.52 1.04
C ALA A 46 -13.02 -5.68 2.32
N ASN A 47 -12.76 -6.28 3.49
CA ASN A 47 -12.84 -5.63 4.81
C ASN A 47 -11.53 -4.93 5.22
N MET A 48 -10.51 -4.91 4.36
CA MET A 48 -9.27 -4.17 4.62
C MET A 48 -9.46 -2.75 4.13
N HIS A 49 -9.37 -1.81 5.07
CA HIS A 49 -9.63 -0.41 4.83
C HIS A 49 -8.42 0.45 5.18
N LEU A 50 -8.20 1.48 4.38
CA LEU A 50 -7.14 2.46 4.53
C LEU A 50 -7.71 3.74 5.12
N ASP A 51 -6.97 4.34 6.05
CA ASP A 51 -7.15 5.70 6.49
C ASP A 51 -6.15 6.67 5.83
N ASP A 52 -6.28 7.95 6.17
CA ASP A 52 -5.46 9.02 5.59
C ASP A 52 -3.95 8.83 5.90
N GLU A 53 -3.61 8.26 7.06
CA GLU A 53 -2.21 8.00 7.45
C GLU A 53 -1.62 6.85 6.62
N ASP A 54 -2.41 5.81 6.37
CA ASP A 54 -2.00 4.70 5.52
C ASP A 54 -1.68 5.17 4.10
N LEU A 55 -2.52 6.07 3.56
CA LEU A 55 -2.33 6.64 2.23
C LEU A 55 -1.05 7.49 2.15
N ILE A 56 -0.70 8.21 3.22
CA ILE A 56 0.57 8.96 3.29
C ILE A 56 1.74 7.98 3.18
N HIS A 57 1.78 6.94 3.99
CA HIS A 57 2.86 5.95 3.96
C HIS A 57 2.94 5.19 2.63
N ILE A 58 1.79 4.85 2.04
CA ILE A 58 1.77 4.26 0.70
C ILE A 58 2.41 5.20 -0.33
N ASN A 59 2.07 6.50 -0.29
CA ASN A 59 2.64 7.47 -1.21
C ASN A 59 4.14 7.69 -0.97
N GLU A 60 4.61 7.73 0.27
CA GLU A 60 6.03 7.84 0.61
C GLU A 60 6.84 6.66 0.03
N VAL A 61 6.32 5.43 0.20
CA VAL A 61 6.95 4.24 -0.37
C VAL A 61 6.89 4.25 -1.90
N LEU A 62 5.79 4.68 -2.50
CA LEU A 62 5.70 4.83 -3.96
C LEU A 62 6.71 5.84 -4.49
N GLN A 63 6.88 6.99 -3.83
CA GLN A 63 7.89 7.97 -4.18
C GLN A 63 9.31 7.42 -4.00
N SER A 64 9.57 6.65 -2.95
CA SER A 64 10.87 6.01 -2.75
C SER A 64 11.18 4.97 -3.83
N LEU A 65 10.21 4.16 -4.24
CA LEU A 65 10.39 3.07 -5.21
C LEU A 65 10.39 3.54 -6.67
N TYR A 66 9.60 4.56 -7.00
CA TYR A 66 9.33 4.98 -8.40
C TYR A 66 9.63 6.46 -8.67
N GLY A 67 9.83 7.27 -7.63
CA GLY A 67 10.13 8.70 -7.74
C GLY A 67 11.59 9.03 -8.10
N GLN A 68 12.50 8.03 -8.14
CA GLN A 68 13.89 8.22 -8.57
C GLN A 68 14.10 8.08 -10.09
N THR A 69 13.18 8.60 -10.89
CA THR A 69 13.41 8.81 -12.33
C THR A 69 13.12 10.25 -12.68
N VAL A 70 14.10 11.15 -12.51
CA VAL A 70 14.60 12.14 -13.51
C VAL A 70 15.92 12.74 -12.98
N GLU A 71 17.06 12.12 -13.31
CA GLU A 71 18.24 12.88 -13.73
C GLU A 71 18.61 12.32 -15.11
N GLY A 72 18.35 13.13 -16.13
CA GLY A 72 18.64 12.85 -17.54
C GLY A 72 18.51 14.13 -18.35
#